data_AF-A0A1G8QJD6-F1
#
_entry.id   AF-A0A1G8QJD6-F1
#
_cell.length_a   1.000
_cell.length_b   1.000
_cell.length_c   1.000
_cell.angle_alpha   90.00
_cell.angle_beta   90.00
_cell.angle_gamma   90.00
#
_symmetry.space_group_name_H-M   'P 1'
#
loop_
_entity.id
_entity.type
_entity.pdbx_description
1 polymer ?
#
loop_
_entity_poly.entity_id
_entity_poly.type
_entity_poly.pdbx_seq_one_letter_code
_entity_poly.pdbx_strand_id
1 'polypeptide(L)' 'MTDGQQRANIHPGTAVEIVLKKDQRTGKTTKGTVKDILTNAPRHPHGIKVRLTDGQVGRVKKVYE' A
#
# COMPACT_ATOMS: atom_id res chain seq x y z
N MET A 1 2.32 -13.23 5.42
CA MET A 1 1.58 -12.29 4.54
C MET A 1 0.67 -11.47 5.42
N THR A 2 0.90 -10.16 5.48
CA THR A 2 0.27 -9.31 6.49
C THR A 2 -0.75 -8.38 5.83
N ASP A 3 -1.85 -8.08 6.52
CA ASP A 3 -2.92 -7.23 5.98
C ASP A 3 -2.45 -5.76 5.87
N GLY A 4 -2.67 -5.18 4.69
CA GLY A 4 -2.33 -3.79 4.35
C GLY A 4 -3.22 -2.72 4.99
N GLN A 5 -4.19 -3.12 5.83
CA GLN A 5 -5.08 -2.21 6.55
C GLN A 5 -4.42 -1.53 7.75
N GLN A 6 -3.38 -2.13 8.34
CA GLN A 6 -2.74 -1.62 9.55
C GLN A 6 -1.44 -0.88 9.20
N ARG A 7 -1.33 0.36 9.68
CA ARG A 7 -0.14 1.20 9.47
C ARG A 7 1.10 0.60 10.11
N ALA A 8 0.95 -0.08 11.26
CA ALA A 8 2.06 -0.71 11.98
C ALA A 8 2.77 -1.81 11.18
N ASN A 9 2.14 -2.35 10.14
CA ASN A 9 2.73 -3.39 9.30
C ASN A 9 3.49 -2.83 8.10
N ILE A 10 3.45 -1.51 7.89
CA ILE A 10 3.95 -0.87 6.67
C ILE A 10 5.00 0.15 7.05
N HIS A 11 6.19 -0.01 6.49
CA HIS A 11 7.32 0.87 6.72
C HIS A 11 7.92 1.30 5.38
N PRO A 12 8.57 2.47 5.29
CA PRO A 12 9.43 2.77 4.15
C PRO A 12 10.45 1.64 3.94
N GLY A 13 10.63 1.17 2.71
CA GLY A 13 11.46 0.01 2.37
C GLY A 13 10.73 -1.33 2.34
N THR A 14 9.49 -1.43 2.86
CA THR A 14 8.70 -2.66 2.80
C THR A 14 8.19 -2.95 1.39
N ALA A 15 8.26 -4.21 0.96
CA ALA A 15 7.69 -4.68 -0.29
C ALA A 15 6.16 -4.87 -0.13
N VAL A 16 5.38 -4.24 -1.01
CA VAL A 16 3.92 -4.25 -0.94
C VAL A 16 3.28 -4.43 -2.31
N GLU A 17 2.05 -4.93 -2.31
CA GLU A 17 1.14 -4.78 -3.44
C GLU A 17 0.15 -3.66 -3.16
N ILE A 18 0.05 -2.69 -4.07
CA ILE A 18 -0.92 -1.61 -4.01
C ILE A 18 -1.93 -1.71 -5.15
N VAL A 19 -3.15 -1.26 -4.90
CA VAL A 19 -4.10 -0.95 -5.97
C VAL A 19 -4.03 0.53 -6.30
N LEU A 20 -3.77 0.84 -7.58
CA LEU A 20 -3.75 2.21 -8.10
C LEU A 20 -5.18 2.68 -8.36
N LYS A 21 -5.40 4.00 -8.39
CA LYS A 21 -6.73 4.57 -8.66
C LYS A 21 -7.32 4.05 -9.98
N LYS A 22 -6.52 3.99 -11.04
CA LYS A 22 -6.91 3.46 -12.36
C LYS A 22 -7.32 1.99 -12.33
N ASP A 23 -6.76 1.22 -11.40
CA ASP A 23 -6.94 -0.22 -11.30
C ASP A 23 -8.02 -0.62 -10.30
N GLN A 24 -8.60 0.32 -9.54
CA GLN A 24 -9.63 0.05 -8.50
C GLN A 24 -10.84 -0.73 -9.03
N ARG A 25 -11.26 -0.47 -10.28
CA ARG A 25 -12.38 -1.20 -10.92
C ARG A 25 -12.00 -2.62 -11.34
N THR A 26 -10.74 -2.84 -11.70
CA THR A 26 -10.24 -4.14 -12.18
C THR A 26 -9.67 -5.01 -11.07
N GLY A 27 -9.32 -4.42 -9.92
CA GLY A 27 -8.65 -5.12 -8.83
C GLY A 27 -7.17 -5.41 -9.08
N LYS A 28 -6.59 -4.97 -10.22
CA LYS A 28 -5.18 -5.20 -10.53
C LYS A 28 -4.28 -4.56 -9.47
N THR A 29 -3.35 -5.34 -8.94
CA THR A 29 -2.34 -4.87 -7.98
C THR A 29 -1.01 -4.64 -8.67
N THR A 30 -0.25 -3.68 -8.15
CA THR A 30 1.12 -3.36 -8.57
C THR A 30 2.05 -3.61 -7.40
N LYS A 31 3.07 -4.43 -7.62
CA LYS A 31 4.14 -4.66 -6.65
C LYS A 31 5.11 -3.49 -6.63
N GLY A 32 5.60 -3.12 -5.47
CA GLY A 32 6.72 -2.20 -5.34
C GLY A 32 7.12 -1.97 -3.89
N THR A 33 8.09 -1.09 -3.71
CA THR A 33 8.65 -0.77 -2.40
C THR A 33 8.07 0.55 -1.89
N VAL A 34 7.64 0.59 -0.63
CA VAL A 34 7.11 1.80 -0.01
C VAL A 34 8.21 2.86 0.13
N LYS A 35 7.89 4.08 -0.31
CA LYS A 35 8.68 5.29 -0.05
C LYS A 35 8.07 6.10 1.08
N ASP A 36 6.83 6.55 0.90
CA ASP A 36 6.11 7.40 1.85
C ASP A 36 4.78 6.77 2.28
N ILE A 37 4.41 6.93 3.55
CA ILE A 37 3.10 6.55 4.08
C ILE A 37 2.22 7.79 4.13
N LEU A 38 1.08 7.77 3.43
CA LEU A 38 0.20 8.93 3.24
C LEU A 38 -1.10 8.84 4.07
N THR A 39 -1.29 7.77 4.84
CA THR A 39 -2.42 7.64 5.78
C THR A 39 -1.91 7.79 7.21
N ASN A 40 -2.47 8.75 7.93
CA ASN A 40 -2.12 9.03 9.33
C ASN A 40 -2.84 8.09 10.30
N ALA A 41 -4.05 7.67 9.97
CA ALA A 41 -4.83 6.76 10.81
C ALA A 41 -4.11 5.41 10.98
N PRO A 42 -4.17 4.79 12.17
CA PRO A 42 -3.50 3.52 12.45
C PRO A 42 -4.11 2.35 11.66
N ARG A 43 -5.40 2.43 11.32
CA ARG A 43 -6.12 1.47 10.50
C ARG A 43 -6.96 2.16 9.44
N HIS A 44 -7.06 1.58 8.25
CA HIS A 44 -7.96 2.06 7.19
C HIS A 44 -8.65 0.88 6.48
N PRO A 45 -9.98 0.89 6.28
CA PRO A 45 -10.74 -0.25 5.77
C PRO A 45 -10.33 -0.69 4.36
N HIS A 46 -9.92 0.25 3.52
CA HIS A 46 -9.49 -0.07 2.15
C HIS A 46 -7.98 -0.30 1.99
N GLY A 47 -7.22 -0.22 3.09
CA GLY A 47 -5.76 -0.24 3.08
C GLY A 47 -5.13 1.13 3.33
N ILE A 48 -3.91 1.12 3.84
CA ILE A 48 -3.09 2.31 4.04
C ILE A 48 -2.69 2.87 2.66
N LYS A 49 -2.84 4.18 2.48
CA LYS A 49 -2.36 4.86 1.26
C LYS A 49 -0.85 5.06 1.39
N VAL A 50 -0.11 4.65 0.36
CA VAL A 50 1.35 4.80 0.28
C VAL A 50 1.77 5.34 -1.08
N ARG A 51 2.96 5.92 -1.13
CA ARG A 51 3.72 6.19 -2.35
C ARG A 51 4.83 5.17 -2.47
N LEU A 52 4.99 4.57 -3.64
CA LEU A 52 6.11 3.68 -3.95
C LEU A 52 7.37 4.47 -4.35
N THR A 53 8.52 3.79 -4.37
CA THR A 53 9.80 4.37 -4.78
C THR A 53 9.81 4.89 -6.22
N ASP A 54 8.99 4.30 -7.10
CA ASP A 54 8.77 4.74 -8.49
C ASP A 54 7.80 5.93 -8.64
N GLY A 55 7.27 6.45 -7.52
CA GLY A 55 6.35 7.58 -7.49
C GLY A 55 4.86 7.22 -7.60
N GLN A 56 4.51 5.95 -7.84
CA GLN A 56 3.12 5.52 -7.91
C GLN A 56 2.43 5.60 -6.54
N VAL A 57 1.15 5.97 -6.54
CA VAL A 57 0.35 6.14 -5.31
C VAL A 57 -0.87 5.24 -5.34
N GLY A 58 -1.07 4.48 -4.27
CA GLY A 58 -2.18 3.52 -4.17
C GLY A 58 -2.49 3.11 -2.73
N ARG A 59 -3.46 2.21 -2.60
CA ARG A 59 -3.87 1.60 -1.33
C ARG A 59 -3.24 0.22 -1.20
N VAL A 60 -2.56 -0.05 -0.09
CA VAL A 60 -1.93 -1.36 0.15
C VAL A 60 -2.99 -2.45 0.27
N LYS A 61 -2.76 -3.56 -0.45
CA LYS A 61 -3.57 -4.77 -0.41
C LYS A 61 -2.84 -5.94 0.22
N LYS A 62 -1.53 -6.06 0.00
CA LYS A 62 -0.69 -7.08 0.65
C LYS A 62 0.65 -6.49 1.06
N VAL A 63 1.17 -6.98 2.18
CA VAL A 63 2.51 -6.69 2.68
C VAL A 63 3.33 -7.98 2.62
N TYR A 64 4.52 -7.88 2.04
CA TYR A 64 5.54 -8.92 2.02
C TYR A 64 6.59 -8.56 3.07
N GLU A 65 6.84 -9.51 3.97
CA GLU A 65 7.89 -9.46 4.98
C GLU A 65 9.16 -10.10 4.42
#